data_AF-A0A228K8V8-F1
#
_entry.id   AF-A0A228K8V8-F1
#
_cell.length_a   1.000
_cell.length_b   1.000
_cell.length_c   1.000
_cell.angle_alpha   90.00
_cell.angle_beta   90.00
_cell.angle_gamma   90.00
#
_symmetry.space_group_name_H-M   'P 1'
#
loop_
_entity.id
_entity.type
_entity.pdbx_description
1 polymer ?
#
loop_
_entity_poly.entity_id
_entity_poly.type
_entity_poly.pdbx_seq_one_letter_code
_entity_poly.pdbx_strand_id
1 'polypeptide(L)'
;MQVDEQVDDQNVDTQDIQDYRSTATDPGDDTTAGDVEEQARALGWVPEEEYTGRAPWSDAELFLENHSKHNGQLRKALDRQAKELDALKKQMQGMDAAHKRIFDLQIKKQKEEFDQQIAFLKAQKREAIRAGEHDQAAEIDEQIDTLRERGPDLPEAPESTASKPSTPQQDWRKNPVLVEWAERNPWFERDEDLSAYAGGMGQQIRQQNPNMPFPELLEEVSRRVKRAFPHKFTRRGSPVEETTPGATSGSAGKGTYASLPKDAREMCDEAVAEGGITRQQWVELYYGYEERRKR
;
A
#
# COMPACT_ATOMS: atom_id res chain seq x y z
N MET A 1 45.88 -24.20 8.31
CA MET A 1 45.27 -22.91 7.95
C MET A 1 43.97 -22.79 8.72
N GLN A 2 44.06 -22.21 9.91
CA GLN A 2 42.93 -21.81 10.74
C GLN A 2 43.36 -20.45 11.27
N VAL A 3 42.69 -19.41 10.80
CA VAL A 3 42.95 -18.03 11.18
C VAL A 3 41.93 -17.71 12.26
N ASP A 4 42.44 -17.67 13.49
CA ASP A 4 41.82 -17.03 14.65
C ASP A 4 41.67 -15.53 14.35
N GLU A 5 40.45 -15.02 14.38
CA GLU A 5 40.16 -13.60 14.29
C GLU A 5 39.84 -13.09 15.70
N GLN A 6 40.92 -12.72 16.40
CA GLN A 6 40.86 -11.95 17.64
C GLN A 6 40.34 -10.55 17.33
N VAL A 7 39.21 -10.19 17.93
CA VAL A 7 38.71 -8.81 17.92
C VAL A 7 39.48 -8.02 18.98
N ASP A 8 40.24 -7.05 18.50
CA ASP A 8 41.13 -6.17 19.23
C ASP A 8 40.33 -5.17 20.08
N ASP A 9 40.52 -5.20 21.40
CA ASP A 9 39.86 -4.35 22.39
C ASP A 9 40.71 -3.07 22.55
N GLN A 10 40.45 -2.09 21.70
CA GLN A 10 41.13 -0.79 21.76
C GLN A 10 40.50 0.08 22.86
N ASN A 11 41.09 -0.07 24.05
CA ASN A 11 41.24 0.90 25.12
C ASN A 11 41.26 2.35 24.60
N VAL A 12 40.21 3.13 24.89
CA VAL A 12 40.23 4.58 24.67
C VAL A 12 40.55 5.30 25.98
N ASP A 13 41.69 5.97 25.88
CA ASP A 13 42.46 6.64 26.90
C ASP A 13 41.66 7.68 27.70
N THR A 14 41.79 7.58 29.02
CA THR A 14 41.23 8.52 29.99
C THR A 14 42.32 9.52 30.33
N GLN A 15 42.51 10.57 29.53
CA GLN A 15 43.40 11.68 29.89
C GLN A 15 43.21 12.89 28.96
N ASP A 16 42.34 13.82 29.36
CA ASP A 16 42.59 15.25 29.18
C ASP A 16 41.74 16.04 30.19
N ILE A 17 42.14 15.96 31.46
CA ILE A 17 41.72 16.94 32.48
C ILE A 17 42.77 18.04 32.44
N GLN A 18 42.50 19.10 31.70
CA GLN A 18 43.31 20.30 31.74
C GLN A 18 42.65 21.33 32.66
N ASP A 19 43.32 21.52 33.80
CA ASP A 19 43.11 22.58 34.78
C ASP A 19 42.79 23.92 34.13
N TYR A 20 41.55 24.40 34.31
CA TYR A 20 41.29 25.84 34.34
C TYR A 20 40.98 26.28 35.76
N ARG A 21 42.02 26.86 36.35
CA ARG A 21 42.10 27.49 37.65
C ARG A 21 40.99 28.53 37.83
N SER A 22 40.21 28.35 38.90
CA SER A 22 39.32 29.34 39.49
C SER A 22 39.98 30.72 39.58
N THR A 23 39.35 31.71 38.96
CA THR A 23 39.38 33.09 39.47
C THR A 23 37.96 33.44 39.86
N ALA A 24 37.83 33.85 41.12
CA ALA A 24 36.58 34.15 41.78
C ALA A 24 35.89 35.37 41.17
N THR A 25 34.58 35.28 40.95
CA THR A 25 33.62 36.37 41.18
C THR A 25 32.24 35.76 41.39
N ASP A 26 31.70 35.91 42.61
CA ASP A 26 30.26 35.88 42.91
C ASP A 26 29.76 37.34 42.84
N PRO A 27 28.49 37.69 42.48
CA PRO A 27 27.27 36.88 42.40
C PRO A 27 26.48 37.01 41.08
N GLY A 28 25.70 36.01 40.70
CA GLY A 28 24.78 36.10 39.55
C GLY A 28 24.12 34.77 39.17
N ASP A 29 23.00 34.48 39.81
CA ASP A 29 22.09 33.36 39.57
C ASP A 29 21.30 33.55 38.26
N ASP A 30 21.96 33.56 37.10
CA ASP A 30 21.29 33.88 35.81
C ASP A 30 21.73 33.02 34.60
N THR A 31 22.80 32.22 34.73
CA THR A 31 23.33 31.45 33.57
C THR A 31 22.71 30.07 33.39
N THR A 32 21.99 29.55 34.39
CA THR A 32 21.28 28.27 34.33
C THR A 32 19.80 28.44 33.95
N ALA A 33 19.18 29.56 34.35
CA ALA A 33 17.77 29.85 34.06
C ALA A 33 17.52 30.06 32.55
N GLY A 34 18.39 30.80 31.86
CA GLY A 34 18.25 31.07 30.42
C GLY A 34 18.30 29.81 29.55
N ASP A 35 19.23 28.88 29.82
CA ASP A 35 19.36 27.61 29.08
C ASP A 35 18.19 26.65 29.37
N VAL A 36 17.75 26.60 30.63
CA VAL A 36 16.58 25.81 31.05
C VAL A 36 15.28 26.32 30.41
N GLU A 37 15.09 27.63 30.36
CA GLU A 37 13.93 28.23 29.69
C GLU A 37 13.94 28.03 28.18
N GLU A 38 15.10 28.11 27.52
CA GLU A 38 15.22 27.85 26.08
C GLU A 38 14.88 26.39 25.74
N GLN A 39 15.38 25.45 26.54
CA GLN A 39 15.06 24.03 26.39
C GLN A 39 13.57 23.73 26.66
N ALA A 40 12.98 24.38 27.67
CA ALA A 40 11.56 24.26 27.96
C ALA A 40 10.71 24.86 26.81
N ARG A 41 11.07 26.05 26.31
CA ARG A 41 10.39 26.70 25.17
C ARG A 41 10.44 25.85 23.91
N ALA A 42 11.57 25.20 23.63
CA ALA A 42 11.70 24.27 22.50
C ALA A 42 10.74 23.06 22.60
N LEU A 43 10.36 22.67 23.81
CA LEU A 43 9.41 21.59 24.10
C LEU A 43 7.95 22.09 24.28
N GLY A 44 7.70 23.37 24.00
CA GLY A 44 6.37 23.99 24.00
C GLY A 44 5.95 24.63 25.32
N TRP A 45 6.89 24.88 26.24
CA TRP A 45 6.66 25.68 27.43
C TRP A 45 6.55 27.18 27.09
N VAL A 46 5.75 27.92 27.85
CA VAL A 46 5.49 29.35 27.64
C VAL A 46 5.63 30.07 28.99
N PRO A 47 6.26 31.26 29.05
CA PRO A 47 6.37 32.06 30.27
C PRO A 47 5.01 32.46 30.86
N GLU A 48 4.98 32.82 32.14
CA GLU A 48 3.74 33.11 32.88
C GLU A 48 2.90 34.21 32.20
N GLU A 49 3.57 35.23 31.66
CA GLU A 49 2.92 36.37 31.00
C GLU A 49 2.17 36.00 29.71
N GLU A 50 2.60 34.93 29.04
CA GLU A 50 2.03 34.48 27.76
C GLU A 50 1.15 33.22 27.94
N TYR A 51 1.10 32.66 29.14
CA TYR A 51 0.37 31.44 29.42
C TYR A 51 -1.15 31.67 29.42
N THR A 52 -1.83 31.13 28.41
CA THR A 52 -3.28 31.21 28.23
C THR A 52 -4.00 29.87 28.43
N GLY A 53 -3.32 28.91 29.09
CA GLY A 53 -3.82 27.55 29.29
C GLY A 53 -4.81 27.40 30.45
N ARG A 54 -5.55 26.28 30.44
CA ARG A 54 -6.51 25.93 31.51
C ARG A 54 -5.85 25.24 32.72
N ALA A 55 -4.61 24.77 32.56
CA ALA A 55 -3.87 24.09 33.61
C ALA A 55 -3.12 25.13 34.47
N PRO A 56 -2.69 24.80 35.69
CA PRO A 56 -1.80 25.69 36.44
C PRO A 56 -0.49 25.87 35.67
N TRP A 57 -0.02 27.12 35.56
CA TRP A 57 1.31 27.42 35.04
C TRP A 57 2.39 26.81 35.95
N SER A 58 3.49 26.38 35.37
CA SER A 58 4.60 25.72 36.07
C SER A 58 5.93 26.28 35.60
N ASP A 59 6.90 26.43 36.49
CA ASP A 59 8.25 26.90 36.16
C ASP A 59 8.93 26.02 35.10
N ALA A 60 9.90 26.58 34.37
CA ALA A 60 10.61 25.91 33.27
C ALA A 60 11.30 24.62 33.72
N GLU A 61 11.97 24.64 34.88
CA GLU A 61 12.65 23.47 35.46
C GLU A 61 11.67 22.35 35.81
N LEU A 62 10.54 22.70 36.43
CA LEU A 62 9.49 21.76 36.81
C LEU A 62 8.75 21.19 35.58
N PHE A 63 8.59 21.98 34.53
CA PHE A 63 8.09 21.52 33.24
C PHE A 63 9.03 20.50 32.58
N LEU A 64 10.34 20.78 32.53
CA LEU A 64 11.32 19.85 31.96
C LEU A 64 11.40 18.55 32.76
N GLU A 65 11.36 18.63 34.10
CA GLU A 65 11.36 17.44 34.94
C GLU A 65 10.10 16.58 34.70
N ASN A 66 8.92 17.20 34.65
CA ASN A 66 7.67 16.51 34.36
C ASN A 66 7.63 15.96 32.93
N HIS A 67 8.11 16.73 31.96
CA HIS A 67 8.22 16.33 30.56
C HIS A 67 9.18 15.15 30.38
N SER A 68 10.32 15.17 31.07
CA SER A 68 11.30 14.07 31.09
C SER A 68 10.72 12.81 31.75
N LYS A 69 10.03 12.95 32.88
CA LYS A 69 9.33 11.84 33.55
C LYS A 69 8.24 11.23 32.67
N HIS A 70 7.40 12.07 32.06
CA HIS A 70 6.34 11.62 31.15
C HIS A 70 6.91 10.99 29.88
N ASN A 71 7.94 11.58 29.27
CA ASN A 71 8.62 10.98 28.13
C ASN A 71 9.29 9.65 28.49
N GLY A 72 9.85 9.53 29.69
CA GLY A 72 10.39 8.28 30.21
C GLY A 72 9.31 7.20 30.34
N GLN A 73 8.13 7.55 30.84
CA GLN A 73 6.97 6.65 30.90
C GLN A 73 6.46 6.27 29.52
N LEU A 74 6.35 7.23 28.59
CA LEU A 74 5.95 6.99 27.20
C LEU A 74 6.94 6.07 26.48
N ARG A 75 8.25 6.28 26.65
CA ARG A 75 9.29 5.40 26.09
C ARG A 75 9.18 3.97 26.64
N LYS A 76 8.95 3.82 27.95
CA LYS A 76 8.72 2.50 28.56
C LYS A 76 7.45 1.83 28.04
N ALA A 77 6.37 2.59 27.87
CA ALA A 77 5.13 2.09 27.28
C ALA A 77 5.32 1.67 25.81
N LEU A 78 6.06 2.46 25.03
CA LEU A 78 6.39 2.17 23.64
C LEU A 78 7.27 0.93 23.52
N ASP A 79 8.31 0.79 24.35
CA ASP A 79 9.17 -0.40 24.38
C ASP A 79 8.36 -1.66 24.75
N ARG A 80 7.45 -1.54 25.72
CA ARG A 80 6.53 -2.62 26.07
C ARG A 80 5.63 -3.00 24.89
N GLN A 81 5.01 -2.03 24.23
CA GLN A 81 4.17 -2.28 23.06
C GLN A 81 4.98 -2.88 21.90
N ALA A 82 6.20 -2.42 21.66
CA ALA A 82 7.08 -2.99 20.64
C ALA A 82 7.40 -4.48 20.92
N LYS A 83 7.66 -4.82 22.19
CA LYS A 83 7.85 -6.21 22.62
C LYS A 83 6.58 -7.05 22.48
N GLU A 84 5.41 -6.50 22.81
CA GLU A 84 4.13 -7.17 22.62
C GLU A 84 3.83 -7.42 21.13
N LEU A 85 4.13 -6.47 20.25
CA LEU A 85 4.00 -6.63 18.80
C LEU A 85 4.97 -7.68 18.25
N ASP A 86 6.22 -7.71 18.71
CA ASP A 86 7.18 -8.74 18.31
C ASP A 86 6.75 -10.13 18.79
N ALA A 87 6.27 -10.24 20.02
CA ALA A 87 5.72 -11.48 20.56
C ALA A 87 4.50 -11.96 19.76
N LEU A 88 3.57 -11.06 19.43
CA LEU A 88 2.40 -11.38 18.61
C LEU A 88 2.79 -11.81 17.19
N LYS A 89 3.76 -11.14 16.59
CA LYS A 89 4.30 -11.51 15.27
C LYS A 89 4.92 -12.90 15.29
N LYS A 90 5.72 -13.22 16.31
CA LYS A 90 6.30 -14.55 16.52
C LYS A 90 5.22 -15.61 16.73
N GLN A 91 4.18 -15.29 17.50
CA GLN A 91 3.04 -16.19 17.69
C GLN A 91 2.30 -16.46 16.37
N MET A 92 2.06 -15.43 15.56
CA MET A 92 1.42 -15.57 14.25
C MET A 92 2.26 -16.42 13.29
N GLN A 93 3.57 -16.19 13.24
CA GLN A 93 4.49 -17.05 12.47
C GLN A 93 4.50 -18.50 12.96
N GLY A 94 4.44 -18.70 14.28
CA GLY A 94 4.33 -20.03 14.88
C GLY A 94 3.01 -20.72 14.52
N MET A 95 1.91 -19.98 14.51
CA MET A 95 0.59 -20.47 14.12
C MET A 95 0.56 -20.84 12.63
N ASP A 96 1.12 -20.01 11.74
CA ASP A 96 1.21 -20.31 10.30
C ASP A 96 2.03 -21.58 10.04
N ALA A 97 3.15 -21.75 10.75
CA ALA A 97 3.95 -22.97 10.67
C ALA A 97 3.19 -24.20 11.19
N ALA A 98 2.44 -24.06 12.29
CA ALA A 98 1.61 -25.13 12.83
C ALA A 98 0.47 -25.50 11.87
N HIS A 99 -0.22 -24.52 11.28
CA HIS A 99 -1.27 -24.73 10.29
C HIS A 99 -0.74 -25.47 9.06
N LYS A 100 0.40 -25.06 8.52
CA LYS A 100 1.05 -25.78 7.39
C LYS A 100 1.36 -27.23 7.75
N ARG A 101 1.91 -27.48 8.94
CA ARG A 101 2.19 -28.85 9.39
C ARG A 101 0.92 -29.69 9.55
N ILE A 102 -0.14 -29.14 10.15
CA ILE A 102 -1.42 -29.84 10.30
C ILE A 102 -1.99 -30.18 8.93
N PHE A 103 -1.94 -29.22 8.00
CA PHE A 103 -2.39 -29.41 6.64
C PHE A 103 -1.60 -30.51 5.90
N ASP A 104 -0.27 -30.49 5.99
CA ASP A 104 0.59 -31.53 5.41
C ASP A 104 0.29 -32.93 5.99
N LEU A 105 0.07 -33.01 7.30
CA LEU A 105 -0.31 -34.26 7.97
C LEU A 105 -1.68 -34.74 7.51
N GLN A 106 -2.64 -33.83 7.36
CA GLN A 106 -3.98 -34.15 6.88
C GLN A 106 -3.95 -34.67 5.44
N ILE A 107 -3.17 -34.03 4.55
CA ILE A 107 -2.95 -34.52 3.18
C ILE A 107 -2.35 -35.92 3.20
N LYS A 108 -1.30 -36.16 3.99
CA LYS A 108 -0.65 -37.47 4.06
C LYS A 108 -1.62 -38.55 4.54
N LYS A 109 -2.35 -38.26 5.61
CA LYS A 109 -3.35 -39.18 6.16
C LYS A 109 -4.45 -39.51 5.14
N GLN A 110 -4.99 -38.50 4.45
CA GLN A 110 -6.00 -38.70 3.41
C GLN A 110 -5.47 -39.54 2.23
N LYS A 111 -4.22 -39.33 1.82
CA LYS A 111 -3.57 -40.16 0.79
C LYS A 111 -3.37 -41.60 1.25
N GLU A 112 -2.91 -41.81 2.48
CA GLU A 112 -2.74 -43.15 3.04
C GLU A 112 -4.08 -43.88 3.17
N GLU A 113 -5.14 -43.20 3.63
CA GLU A 113 -6.49 -43.75 3.69
C GLU A 113 -7.02 -44.13 2.30
N PHE A 114 -6.79 -43.27 1.30
CA PHE A 114 -7.12 -43.54 -0.09
C PHE A 114 -6.38 -44.76 -0.66
N ASP A 115 -5.07 -44.85 -0.43
CA ASP A 115 -4.25 -45.98 -0.87
C ASP A 115 -4.68 -47.29 -0.19
N GLN A 116 -5.03 -47.23 1.10
CA GLN A 116 -5.57 -48.38 1.84
C GLN A 116 -6.92 -48.83 1.27
N GLN A 117 -7.82 -47.92 0.93
CA GLN A 117 -9.10 -48.24 0.29
C GLN A 117 -8.89 -48.93 -1.05
N ILE A 118 -7.99 -48.41 -1.90
CA ILE A 118 -7.65 -49.05 -3.17
C ILE A 118 -7.01 -50.43 -2.96
N ALA A 119 -6.10 -50.56 -1.99
CA ALA A 119 -5.46 -51.83 -1.69
C ALA A 119 -6.48 -52.88 -1.22
N PHE A 120 -7.44 -52.46 -0.39
CA PHE A 120 -8.53 -53.30 0.10
C PHE A 120 -9.44 -53.79 -1.03
N LEU A 121 -9.91 -52.89 -1.90
CA LEU A 121 -10.74 -53.27 -3.06
C LEU A 121 -9.98 -54.20 -4.01
N LYS A 122 -8.68 -53.95 -4.25
CA LYS A 122 -7.83 -54.86 -5.04
C LYS A 122 -7.69 -56.24 -4.40
N ALA A 123 -7.65 -56.32 -3.07
CA ALA A 123 -7.64 -57.61 -2.36
C ALA A 123 -8.96 -58.36 -2.54
N GLN A 124 -10.09 -57.67 -2.38
CA GLN A 124 -11.42 -58.25 -2.63
C GLN A 124 -11.58 -58.74 -4.07
N LYS A 125 -11.13 -57.95 -5.06
CA LYS A 125 -11.13 -58.38 -6.47
C LYS A 125 -10.38 -59.69 -6.67
N ARG A 126 -9.19 -59.84 -6.06
CA ARG A 126 -8.40 -61.09 -6.15
C ARG A 126 -9.10 -62.26 -5.48
N GLU A 127 -9.94 -62.01 -4.50
CA GLU A 127 -10.74 -63.05 -3.83
C GLU A 127 -11.94 -63.45 -4.67
N ALA A 128 -12.69 -62.49 -5.23
CA ALA A 128 -13.78 -62.74 -6.17
C ALA A 128 -13.32 -63.53 -7.41
N ILE A 129 -12.16 -63.18 -7.98
CA ILE A 129 -11.56 -63.95 -9.10
C ILE A 129 -11.23 -65.39 -8.67
N ARG A 130 -10.73 -65.61 -7.44
CA ARG A 130 -10.42 -66.94 -6.92
C ARG A 130 -11.68 -67.76 -6.64
N ALA A 131 -12.77 -67.12 -6.22
CA ALA A 131 -14.07 -67.74 -5.99
C ALA A 131 -14.82 -68.06 -7.30
N GLY A 132 -14.35 -67.56 -8.45
CA GLY A 132 -15.03 -67.71 -9.75
C GLY A 132 -16.18 -66.72 -9.95
N GLU A 133 -16.28 -65.70 -9.11
CA GLU A 133 -17.32 -64.67 -9.15
C GLU A 133 -16.88 -63.53 -10.08
N HIS A 134 -16.92 -63.79 -11.39
CA HIS A 134 -16.43 -62.87 -12.41
C HIS A 134 -17.22 -61.55 -12.49
N ASP A 135 -18.54 -61.60 -12.28
CA ASP A 135 -19.39 -60.40 -12.29
C ASP A 135 -19.06 -59.46 -11.13
N GLN A 136 -18.86 -60.00 -9.92
CA GLN A 136 -18.42 -59.21 -8.76
C GLN A 136 -17.02 -58.62 -8.95
N ALA A 137 -16.11 -59.37 -9.58
CA ALA A 137 -14.77 -58.86 -9.87
C ALA A 137 -14.79 -57.68 -10.86
N ALA A 138 -15.73 -57.65 -11.80
CA ALA A 138 -15.93 -56.52 -12.72
C ALA A 138 -16.50 -55.30 -11.98
N GLU A 139 -17.48 -55.50 -11.09
CA GLU A 139 -18.06 -54.41 -10.30
C GLU A 139 -17.05 -53.78 -9.33
N ILE A 140 -16.19 -54.59 -8.70
CA ILE A 140 -15.10 -54.08 -7.86
C ILE A 140 -14.07 -53.30 -8.69
N ASP A 141 -13.84 -53.69 -9.95
CA ASP A 141 -12.97 -52.93 -10.85
C ASP A 141 -13.54 -51.54 -11.16
N GLU A 142 -14.84 -51.46 -11.48
CA GLU A 142 -15.51 -50.18 -11.67
C GLU A 142 -15.45 -49.31 -10.41
N GLN A 143 -15.58 -49.90 -9.21
CA GLN A 143 -15.41 -49.18 -7.93
C GLN A 143 -13.98 -48.67 -7.73
N ILE A 144 -12.96 -49.42 -8.14
CA ILE A 144 -11.57 -48.97 -8.08
C ILE A 144 -11.34 -47.82 -9.06
N ASP A 145 -11.87 -47.90 -10.28
CA ASP A 145 -11.68 -46.89 -11.30
C ASP A 145 -12.41 -45.58 -10.94
N THR A 146 -13.66 -45.67 -10.48
CA THR A 146 -14.41 -44.50 -9.97
C THR A 146 -13.72 -43.85 -8.76
N LEU A 147 -13.17 -44.64 -7.84
CA LEU A 147 -12.40 -44.12 -6.70
C LEU A 147 -11.11 -43.43 -7.17
N ARG A 148 -10.42 -43.99 -8.17
CA ARG A 148 -9.22 -43.39 -8.79
C ARG A 148 -9.52 -42.08 -9.51
N GLU A 149 -10.62 -42.02 -10.24
CA GLU A 149 -11.08 -40.81 -10.93
C GLU A 149 -11.45 -39.70 -9.94
N ARG A 150 -12.12 -40.05 -8.83
CA ARG A 150 -12.42 -39.10 -7.76
C ARG A 150 -11.14 -38.56 -7.11
N GLY A 151 -10.13 -39.41 -6.97
CA GLY A 151 -8.89 -39.09 -6.26
C GLY A 151 -9.09 -38.94 -4.74
N PRO A 152 -7.99 -38.66 -4.00
CA PRO A 152 -8.07 -38.36 -2.59
C PRO A 152 -8.81 -37.03 -2.37
N ASP A 153 -9.70 -36.99 -1.38
CA ASP A 153 -10.37 -35.76 -0.97
C ASP A 153 -9.38 -34.90 -0.18
N LEU A 154 -8.68 -34.03 -0.91
CA LEU A 154 -7.63 -33.18 -0.39
C LEU A 154 -8.26 -31.88 0.11
N PRO A 155 -8.03 -31.49 1.37
CA PRO A 155 -8.46 -30.18 1.84
C PRO A 155 -7.82 -29.09 0.97
N GLU A 156 -8.58 -28.03 0.67
CA GLU A 156 -8.04 -26.87 -0.03
C GLU A 156 -6.85 -26.29 0.74
N ALA A 157 -5.77 -25.99 0.02
CA ALA A 157 -4.57 -25.41 0.61
C ALA A 157 -4.94 -24.15 1.40
N PRO A 158 -4.49 -24.01 2.67
CA PRO A 158 -4.67 -22.77 3.38
C PRO A 158 -3.97 -21.69 2.56
N GLU A 159 -4.74 -20.76 2.00
CA GLU A 159 -4.17 -19.59 1.36
C GLU A 159 -3.25 -18.95 2.39
N SER A 160 -1.95 -19.00 2.10
CA SER A 160 -0.94 -18.39 2.93
C SER A 160 -1.30 -16.92 3.04
N THR A 161 -1.73 -16.46 4.22
CA THR A 161 -1.97 -15.06 4.60
C THR A 161 -0.69 -14.22 4.59
N ALA A 162 0.34 -14.66 3.88
CA ALA A 162 1.47 -13.88 3.46
C ALA A 162 1.00 -12.84 2.43
N SER A 163 0.31 -11.81 2.92
CA SER A 163 0.41 -10.42 2.48
C SER A 163 0.71 -10.23 0.99
N LYS A 164 -0.09 -10.83 0.11
CA LYS A 164 -0.45 -10.13 -1.11
C LYS A 164 -1.58 -9.21 -0.68
N PRO A 165 -1.51 -7.89 -0.95
CA PRO A 165 -2.69 -7.05 -0.89
C PRO A 165 -3.58 -7.43 -2.07
N SER A 166 -4.12 -8.65 -2.07
CA SER A 166 -5.31 -8.97 -2.82
C SER A 166 -6.43 -8.49 -1.91
N THR A 167 -6.65 -7.18 -1.88
CA THR A 167 -7.98 -6.69 -1.54
C THR A 167 -8.90 -7.45 -2.49
N PRO A 168 -9.86 -8.27 -2.01
CA PRO A 168 -10.94 -8.66 -2.88
C PRO A 168 -11.51 -7.34 -3.36
N GLN A 169 -11.25 -6.98 -4.62
CA GLN A 169 -11.83 -5.81 -5.25
C GLN A 169 -13.30 -6.18 -5.38
N GLN A 170 -13.99 -6.06 -4.25
CA GLN A 170 -15.42 -6.19 -4.13
C GLN A 170 -15.92 -5.17 -5.13
N ASP A 171 -16.44 -5.67 -6.25
CA ASP A 171 -16.76 -4.87 -7.42
C ASP A 171 -17.65 -3.73 -6.94
N TRP A 172 -17.05 -2.55 -6.77
CA TRP A 172 -17.65 -1.43 -6.06
C TRP A 172 -18.88 -0.93 -6.84
N ARG A 173 -18.95 -1.31 -8.13
CA ARG A 173 -20.08 -1.16 -9.05
C ARG A 173 -21.35 -1.88 -8.59
N LYS A 174 -21.26 -2.80 -7.63
CA LYS A 174 -22.43 -3.46 -7.01
C LYS A 174 -23.13 -2.60 -5.96
N ASN A 175 -22.48 -1.55 -5.46
CA ASN A 175 -23.07 -0.67 -4.46
C ASN A 175 -23.57 0.62 -5.14
N PRO A 176 -24.89 0.87 -5.21
CA PRO A 176 -25.44 2.03 -5.91
C PRO A 176 -24.91 3.37 -5.36
N VAL A 177 -24.64 3.44 -4.05
CA VAL A 177 -24.10 4.65 -3.41
C VAL A 177 -22.66 4.93 -3.83
N LEU A 178 -21.84 3.88 -4.03
CA LEU A 178 -20.48 4.04 -4.55
C LEU A 178 -20.48 4.42 -6.03
N VAL A 179 -21.44 3.90 -6.81
CA VAL A 179 -21.60 4.25 -8.24
C VAL A 179 -21.89 5.73 -8.39
N GLU A 180 -22.92 6.24 -7.71
CA GLU A 180 -23.26 7.67 -7.74
C GLU A 180 -22.10 8.56 -7.28
N TRP A 181 -21.34 8.11 -6.29
CA TRP A 181 -20.18 8.83 -5.78
C TRP A 181 -18.99 8.84 -6.76
N ALA A 182 -18.71 7.71 -7.42
CA ALA A 182 -17.65 7.58 -8.41
C ALA A 182 -17.94 8.40 -9.67
N GLU A 183 -19.21 8.50 -10.08
CA GLU A 183 -19.64 9.40 -11.17
C GLU A 183 -19.32 10.86 -10.86
N ARG A 184 -19.51 11.29 -9.60
CA ARG A 184 -19.14 12.64 -9.13
C ARG A 184 -17.63 12.82 -8.93
N ASN A 185 -16.88 11.72 -8.84
CA ASN A 185 -15.45 11.69 -8.57
C ASN A 185 -14.70 10.81 -9.60
N PRO A 186 -14.58 11.25 -10.87
CA PRO A 186 -13.97 10.43 -11.93
C PRO A 186 -12.51 10.04 -11.68
N TRP A 187 -11.83 10.75 -10.78
CA TRP A 187 -10.48 10.44 -10.35
C TRP A 187 -10.37 9.09 -9.62
N PHE A 188 -11.46 8.60 -9.03
CA PHE A 188 -11.49 7.33 -8.32
C PHE A 188 -11.29 6.11 -9.24
N GLU A 189 -11.76 6.22 -10.49
CA GLU A 189 -11.55 5.21 -11.52
C GLU A 189 -10.28 5.43 -12.34
N ARG A 190 -9.92 6.69 -12.60
CA ARG A 190 -8.86 7.04 -13.53
C ARG A 190 -7.46 7.02 -12.93
N ASP A 191 -7.35 7.25 -11.62
CA ASP A 191 -6.07 7.37 -10.92
C ASP A 191 -6.01 6.30 -9.81
N GLU A 192 -5.22 5.25 -10.07
CA GLU A 192 -5.06 4.12 -9.15
C GLU A 192 -4.46 4.55 -7.81
N ASP A 193 -3.53 5.51 -7.81
CA ASP A 193 -2.91 6.02 -6.59
C ASP A 193 -3.94 6.74 -5.70
N LEU A 194 -4.80 7.56 -6.30
CA LEU A 194 -5.88 8.24 -5.58
C LEU A 194 -6.94 7.25 -5.09
N SER A 195 -7.23 6.22 -5.88
CA SER A 195 -8.18 5.16 -5.52
C SER A 195 -7.69 4.34 -4.32
N ALA A 196 -6.42 3.92 -4.35
CA ALA A 196 -5.78 3.20 -3.25
C ALA A 196 -5.73 4.05 -1.97
N TYR A 197 -5.38 5.33 -2.09
CA TYR A 197 -5.39 6.27 -0.98
C TYR A 197 -6.80 6.47 -0.40
N ALA A 198 -7.82 6.61 -1.25
CA ALA A 198 -9.22 6.72 -0.84
C ALA A 198 -9.69 5.48 -0.08
N GLY A 199 -9.33 4.29 -0.56
CA GLY A 199 -9.62 3.01 0.12
C GLY A 199 -9.01 2.93 1.52
N GLY A 200 -7.73 3.29 1.64
CA GLY A 200 -7.04 3.33 2.94
C GLY A 200 -7.65 4.34 3.92
N MET A 201 -7.95 5.55 3.42
CA MET A 201 -8.61 6.59 4.22
C MET A 201 -10.02 6.19 4.66
N GLY A 202 -10.80 5.54 3.79
CA GLY A 202 -12.14 5.05 4.11
C GLY A 202 -12.13 4.05 5.26
N GLN A 203 -11.17 3.12 5.25
CA GLN A 203 -10.98 2.17 6.36
C GLN A 203 -10.62 2.89 7.66
N GLN A 204 -9.69 3.85 7.60
CA GLN A 204 -9.28 4.61 8.78
C GLN A 204 -10.44 5.41 9.38
N ILE A 205 -11.26 6.09 8.56
CA ILE A 205 -12.42 6.85 9.06
C ILE A 205 -13.48 5.91 9.64
N ARG A 206 -13.71 4.75 9.03
CA ARG A 206 -14.64 3.73 9.56
C ARG A 206 -14.18 3.19 10.91
N GLN A 207 -12.87 3.00 11.11
CA GLN A 207 -12.32 2.58 12.40
C GLN A 207 -12.48 3.66 13.48
N GLN A 208 -12.26 4.93 13.11
CA GLN A 208 -12.40 6.07 14.03
C GLN A 208 -13.87 6.38 14.35
N ASN A 209 -14.76 6.19 13.37
CA ASN A 209 -16.19 6.49 13.48
C ASN A 209 -17.03 5.31 12.92
N PRO A 210 -17.22 4.23 13.71
CA PRO A 210 -17.94 3.04 13.24
C PRO A 210 -19.38 3.33 12.80
N ASN A 211 -20.05 4.26 13.47
CA ASN A 211 -21.46 4.59 13.27
C ASN A 211 -21.71 5.64 12.16
N MET A 212 -20.67 6.12 11.47
CA MET A 212 -20.84 7.12 10.41
C MET A 212 -21.62 6.52 9.22
N PRO A 213 -22.66 7.19 8.72
CA PRO A 213 -23.41 6.70 7.57
C PRO A 213 -22.52 6.65 6.33
N PHE A 214 -22.76 5.66 5.48
CA PHE A 214 -21.88 5.36 4.36
C PHE A 214 -21.72 6.51 3.33
N PRO A 215 -22.75 7.30 2.98
CA PRO A 215 -22.58 8.46 2.12
C PRO A 215 -21.68 9.55 2.73
N GLU A 216 -21.81 9.80 4.03
CA GLU A 216 -21.01 10.81 4.74
C GLU A 216 -19.53 10.41 4.80
N LEU A 217 -19.26 9.11 4.96
CA LEU A 217 -17.92 8.54 4.87
C LEU A 217 -17.25 8.86 3.52
N LEU A 218 -17.97 8.72 2.40
CA LEU A 218 -17.42 8.95 1.06
C LEU A 218 -17.13 10.43 0.77
N GLU A 219 -17.97 11.33 1.27
CA GLU A 219 -17.71 12.77 1.21
C GLU A 219 -16.48 13.15 2.05
N GLU A 220 -16.36 12.58 3.25
CA GLU A 220 -15.20 12.77 4.11
C GLU A 220 -13.92 12.28 3.43
N VAL A 221 -13.94 11.09 2.82
CA VAL A 221 -12.83 10.52 2.03
C VAL A 221 -12.45 11.45 0.88
N SER A 222 -13.42 11.90 0.09
CA SER A 222 -13.18 12.77 -1.08
C SER A 222 -12.49 14.07 -0.69
N ARG A 223 -12.94 14.70 0.40
CA ARG A 223 -12.37 15.94 0.90
C ARG A 223 -10.95 15.73 1.46
N ARG A 224 -10.67 14.59 2.09
CA ARG A 224 -9.30 14.23 2.52
C ARG A 224 -8.37 13.94 1.34
N VAL A 225 -8.85 13.24 0.31
CA VAL A 225 -8.08 12.99 -0.92
C VAL A 225 -7.74 14.31 -1.62
N LYS A 226 -8.71 15.22 -1.75
CA LYS A 226 -8.47 16.56 -2.35
C LYS A 226 -7.48 17.40 -1.55
N ARG A 227 -7.49 17.28 -0.21
CA ARG A 227 -6.53 17.96 0.66
C ARG A 227 -5.12 17.36 0.58
N ALA A 228 -5.01 16.04 0.43
CA ALA A 228 -3.74 15.34 0.32
C ALA A 228 -3.09 15.50 -1.06
N PHE A 229 -3.89 15.58 -2.12
CA PHE A 229 -3.42 15.69 -3.51
C PHE A 229 -3.89 16.98 -4.20
N PRO A 230 -3.67 18.18 -3.64
CA PRO A 230 -4.17 19.42 -4.22
C PRO A 230 -3.60 19.64 -5.64
N HIS A 231 -2.38 19.15 -5.90
CA HIS A 231 -1.71 19.22 -7.19
C HIS A 231 -2.41 18.41 -8.30
N LYS A 232 -3.17 17.36 -7.97
CA LYS A 232 -3.96 16.56 -8.93
C LYS A 232 -5.31 17.19 -9.25
N PHE A 233 -5.81 18.09 -8.38
CA PHE A 233 -7.13 18.74 -8.52
C PHE A 233 -7.06 20.20 -8.97
N THR A 234 -5.88 20.82 -8.95
CA THR A 234 -5.71 22.21 -9.38
C THR A 234 -5.26 22.26 -10.83
N ARG A 235 -6.14 22.69 -11.74
CA ARG A 235 -5.75 23.09 -13.10
C ARG A 235 -5.02 24.43 -13.02
N ARG A 236 -3.71 24.40 -12.79
CA ARG A 236 -2.84 25.54 -13.09
C ARG A 236 -2.58 25.49 -14.59
N GLY A 237 -3.01 26.51 -15.33
CA GLY A 237 -2.57 26.69 -16.71
C GLY A 237 -1.04 26.76 -16.70
N SER A 238 -0.39 25.84 -17.40
CA SER A 238 1.05 25.83 -17.54
C SER A 238 1.49 27.13 -18.22
N PRO A 239 2.42 27.91 -17.64
CA PRO A 239 3.19 28.86 -18.42
C PRO A 239 3.95 28.09 -19.50
N VAL A 240 3.81 28.57 -20.73
CA VAL A 240 4.54 28.12 -21.92
C VAL A 240 6.02 28.48 -21.78
N GLU A 241 6.87 27.70 -22.45
CA GLU A 241 8.29 27.92 -22.76
C GLU A 241 9.33 27.61 -21.68
N GLU A 242 9.82 26.36 -21.70
CA GLU A 242 11.26 26.19 -21.92
C GLU A 242 11.50 24.98 -22.83
N THR A 243 12.13 25.27 -23.96
CA THR A 243 12.53 24.36 -25.03
C THR A 243 13.51 23.29 -24.53
N THR A 244 13.13 22.02 -24.65
CA THR A 244 14.10 20.91 -24.76
C THR A 244 13.78 20.10 -26.01
N PRO A 245 14.69 20.03 -27.01
CA PRO A 245 14.47 19.23 -28.19
C PRO A 245 14.92 17.80 -27.91
N GLY A 246 13.97 16.86 -27.95
CA GLY A 246 14.30 15.45 -28.13
C GLY A 246 13.51 14.50 -27.23
N ALA A 247 12.41 13.96 -27.76
CA ALA A 247 12.14 12.53 -27.70
C ALA A 247 10.89 12.22 -28.54
N THR A 248 11.12 11.34 -29.50
CA THR A 248 10.24 10.78 -30.53
C THR A 248 8.92 10.16 -30.08
N SER A 249 7.99 10.13 -31.04
CA SER A 249 7.05 9.03 -31.33
C SER A 249 5.72 8.98 -30.57
N GLY A 250 4.70 9.58 -31.17
CA GLY A 250 3.31 9.16 -31.04
C GLY A 250 2.58 9.43 -32.35
N SER A 251 2.42 8.38 -33.17
CA SER A 251 1.64 8.39 -34.42
C SER A 251 0.18 8.76 -34.11
N ALA A 252 -0.14 10.06 -34.18
CA ALA A 252 -1.49 10.58 -34.09
C ALA A 252 -2.10 10.61 -35.51
N GLY A 253 -3.31 10.07 -35.63
CA GLY A 253 -3.96 9.71 -36.90
C GLY A 253 -3.91 10.79 -37.98
N LYS A 254 -3.28 10.43 -39.11
CA LYS A 254 -3.40 11.14 -40.39
C LYS A 254 -4.89 11.28 -40.75
N GLY A 255 -5.33 12.51 -41.02
CA GLY A 255 -6.66 12.77 -41.60
C GLY A 255 -7.63 13.59 -40.74
N THR A 256 -7.16 14.28 -39.70
CA THR A 256 -8.01 15.20 -38.91
C THR A 256 -7.54 16.65 -39.06
N TYR A 257 -8.47 17.61 -38.92
CA TYR A 257 -8.15 19.04 -39.02
C TYR A 257 -6.99 19.46 -38.09
N ALA A 258 -6.88 18.83 -36.92
CA ALA A 258 -5.81 19.07 -35.95
C ALA A 258 -4.42 18.60 -36.42
N SER A 259 -4.34 17.70 -37.41
CA SER A 259 -3.07 17.21 -37.96
C SER A 259 -2.55 18.08 -39.12
N LEU A 260 -3.32 19.09 -39.58
CA LEU A 260 -2.85 20.01 -40.62
C LEU A 260 -1.83 21.02 -40.08
N PRO A 261 -0.78 21.36 -40.87
CA PRO A 261 0.10 22.48 -40.58
C PRO A 261 -0.69 23.78 -40.37
N LYS A 262 -0.12 24.72 -39.60
CA LYS A 262 -0.78 25.99 -39.25
C LYS A 262 -1.27 26.74 -40.50
N ASP A 263 -0.42 26.86 -41.51
CA ASP A 263 -0.75 27.55 -42.77
C ASP A 263 -1.91 26.88 -43.52
N ALA A 264 -1.98 25.55 -43.51
CA ALA A 264 -3.04 24.79 -44.17
C ALA A 264 -4.38 24.83 -43.41
N ARG A 265 -4.35 25.07 -42.10
CA ARG A 265 -5.55 25.29 -41.27
C ARG A 265 -6.15 26.67 -41.51
N GLU A 266 -5.31 27.70 -41.65
CA GLU A 266 -5.77 29.06 -41.96
C GLU A 266 -6.48 29.10 -43.33
N MET A 267 -5.92 28.45 -44.35
CA MET A 267 -6.59 28.32 -45.66
C MET A 267 -7.87 27.47 -45.61
N CYS A 268 -7.93 26.46 -44.74
CA CYS A 268 -9.14 25.66 -44.54
C CYS A 268 -10.27 26.52 -43.97
N ASP A 269 -9.97 27.38 -42.98
CA ASP A 269 -10.98 28.24 -42.37
C ASP A 269 -11.44 29.36 -43.31
N GLU A 270 -10.56 29.88 -44.16
CA GLU A 270 -10.91 30.83 -45.22
C GLU A 270 -11.81 30.19 -46.29
N ALA A 271 -11.43 29.01 -46.82
CA ALA A 271 -12.20 28.32 -47.84
C ALA A 271 -13.59 27.85 -47.35
N VAL A 272 -13.71 27.55 -46.06
CA VAL A 272 -14.99 27.22 -45.42
C VAL A 272 -15.84 28.47 -45.19
N ALA A 273 -15.21 29.62 -44.90
CA ALA A 273 -15.90 30.89 -44.79
C ALA A 273 -16.44 31.39 -46.15
N GLU A 274 -15.73 31.12 -47.24
CA GLU A 274 -16.18 31.40 -48.61
C GLU A 274 -17.29 30.44 -49.09
N GLY A 275 -17.57 29.37 -48.31
CA GLY A 275 -18.72 28.48 -48.50
C GLY A 275 -18.57 27.46 -49.62
N GLY A 276 -17.39 27.37 -50.26
CA GLY A 276 -17.15 26.48 -51.39
C GLY A 276 -16.81 25.03 -51.02
N ILE A 277 -16.37 24.77 -49.78
CA ILE A 277 -15.93 23.43 -49.36
C ILE A 277 -16.05 23.24 -47.84
N THR A 278 -16.31 22.00 -47.41
CA THR A 278 -16.34 21.67 -45.97
C THR A 278 -14.94 21.38 -45.43
N ARG A 279 -14.74 21.60 -44.12
CA ARG A 279 -13.46 21.33 -43.43
C ARG A 279 -12.92 19.92 -43.69
N GLN A 280 -13.80 18.92 -43.75
CA GLN A 280 -13.42 17.52 -43.99
C GLN A 280 -12.94 17.31 -45.44
N GLN A 281 -13.64 17.86 -46.42
CA GLN A 281 -13.23 17.79 -47.83
C GLN A 281 -11.89 18.50 -48.07
N TRP A 282 -11.63 19.61 -47.37
CA TRP A 282 -10.34 20.29 -47.44
C TRP A 282 -9.19 19.44 -46.88
N VAL A 283 -9.40 18.79 -45.74
CA VAL A 283 -8.43 17.86 -45.13
C VAL A 283 -8.10 16.72 -46.10
N GLU A 284 -9.10 16.15 -46.76
CA GLU A 284 -8.94 15.08 -47.74
C GLU A 284 -8.17 15.53 -48.99
N LEU A 285 -8.49 16.72 -49.54
CA LEU A 285 -7.76 17.30 -50.67
C LEU A 285 -6.30 17.59 -50.33
N TYR A 286 -6.03 18.14 -49.14
CA TYR A 286 -4.68 18.48 -48.71
C TYR A 286 -3.78 17.24 -48.63
N TYR A 287 -4.24 16.18 -47.94
CA TYR A 287 -3.47 14.94 -47.83
C TYR A 287 -3.42 14.15 -49.14
N GLY A 288 -4.49 14.17 -49.95
CA GLY A 288 -4.50 13.54 -51.27
C GLY A 288 -3.57 14.21 -52.27
N TYR A 289 -3.36 15.53 -52.17
CA TYR A 289 -2.38 16.26 -52.98
C TYR A 289 -0.94 15.99 -52.50
N GLU A 290 -0.69 16.02 -51.19
CA GLU A 290 0.59 15.66 -50.58
C GLU A 290 1.08 14.26 -50.98
N GLU A 291 0.18 13.28 -51.02
CA GLU A 291 0.53 11.90 -51.39
C GLU A 291 0.83 11.74 -52.88
N ARG A 292 0.14 12.49 -53.76
CA ARG A 292 0.47 12.53 -55.19
C ARG A 292 1.77 13.26 -55.48
N ARG A 293 2.13 14.27 -54.69
CA ARG A 293 3.41 14.98 -54.81
C ARG A 293 4.63 14.15 -54.40
N LYS A 294 4.42 13.13 -53.55
CA LYS A 294 5.48 12.23 -53.07
C LYS A 294 5.69 10.99 -53.95
N ARG A 295 4.87 10.79 -55.00
CA ARG A 295 5.08 9.80 -56.07
C ARG A 295 5.69 10.47 -57.29
#